data_AF-A0AAN7TAF4-F1
#
_entry.id   AF-A0AAN7TAF4-F1
#
_cell.length_a   1.000
_cell.length_b   1.000
_cell.length_c   1.000
_cell.angle_alpha   90.00
_cell.angle_beta   90.00
_cell.angle_gamma   90.00
#
_symmetry.space_group_name_H-M   'P 1'
#
loop_
_entity.id
_entity.type
_entity.pdbx_description
1 polymer ?
#
loop_
_entity_poly.entity_id
_entity_poly.type
_entity_poly.pdbx_seq_one_letter_code
_entity_poly.pdbx_strand_id
1 'polypeptide(L)'
;MRVKTISLAIASPLLPASGAQGNTDHIVDLGYTKSIKECEAKASNIYFGLRSAAPPLGELRWRGTMDIESHSNYNSNEVQPATQRGPICVQGALYWRNNHTLIGEMIGAANRSNLTCMRSVSSETLIAAMQKSLDTGYLNKVYGWGDFYYGPAVDGDIIRDLPSTEFKRGHFTKVPLIVNRDGYEGCNYSPKNETTCE
;
A
#
# COMPACT_ATOMS: atom_id res chain seq x y z
N MET A 1 -36.88 -22.67 58.79
CA MET A 1 -35.41 -22.51 58.70
C MET A 1 -35.13 -21.57 57.53
N ARG A 2 -34.74 -20.32 57.78
CA ARG A 2 -34.51 -19.28 56.75
C ARG A 2 -33.11 -18.69 56.98
N VAL A 3 -32.25 -18.79 55.97
CA VAL A 3 -30.87 -18.28 56.00
C VAL A 3 -30.86 -16.84 55.47
N LYS A 4 -30.24 -15.91 56.22
CA LYS A 4 -29.96 -14.52 55.80
C LYS A 4 -28.49 -14.41 55.41
N THR A 5 -28.21 -13.91 54.22
CA THR A 5 -26.86 -13.59 53.74
C THR A 5 -26.58 -12.10 53.98
N ILE A 6 -25.42 -11.78 54.55
CA ILE A 6 -24.91 -10.42 54.78
C ILE A 6 -23.70 -10.22 53.86
N SER A 7 -23.74 -9.18 53.02
CA SER A 7 -22.61 -8.74 52.18
C SER A 7 -21.91 -7.55 52.85
N LEU A 8 -20.58 -7.59 52.94
CA LEU A 8 -19.73 -6.54 53.50
C LEU A 8 -18.87 -5.93 52.38
N ALA A 9 -18.93 -4.61 52.21
CA ALA A 9 -18.12 -3.85 51.25
C ALA A 9 -16.83 -3.34 51.91
N ILE A 10 -15.70 -3.41 51.21
CA ILE A 10 -14.42 -2.85 51.65
C ILE A 10 -13.97 -1.81 50.61
N ALA A 11 -13.79 -0.56 51.04
CA ALA A 11 -13.23 0.53 50.24
C ALA A 11 -11.70 0.56 50.39
N SER A 12 -10.96 0.74 49.29
CA SER A 12 -9.50 0.95 49.29
C SER A 12 -9.16 2.37 48.78
N PRO A 13 -8.20 3.08 49.39
CA PRO A 13 -7.81 4.43 48.98
C PRO A 13 -6.83 4.41 47.79
N LEU A 14 -7.01 5.34 46.85
CA LEU A 14 -6.14 5.54 45.68
C LEU A 14 -4.89 6.34 46.08
N LEU A 15 -3.71 5.77 45.85
CA LEU A 15 -2.41 6.45 45.85
C LEU A 15 -2.26 7.33 44.58
N PRO A 16 -1.49 8.44 44.62
CA PRO A 16 -1.29 9.29 43.45
C PRO A 16 -0.46 8.56 42.38
N ALA A 17 -0.94 8.63 41.14
CA ALA A 17 -0.28 8.06 39.97
C ALA A 17 1.09 8.73 39.73
N SER A 18 2.16 7.96 39.88
CA SER A 18 3.48 8.28 39.35
C SER A 18 3.40 8.42 37.83
N GLY A 19 3.96 9.51 37.30
CA GLY A 19 3.94 9.86 35.89
C GLY A 19 4.46 8.72 35.00
N ALA A 20 3.70 8.40 33.96
CA ALA A 20 4.07 7.40 32.97
C ALA A 20 5.32 7.87 32.21
N GLN A 21 6.42 7.16 32.44
CA GLN A 21 7.62 7.24 31.62
C GLN A 21 7.27 6.64 30.25
N GLY A 22 7.26 7.47 29.20
CA GLY A 22 6.83 7.07 27.86
C GLY A 22 7.61 5.88 27.32
N ASN A 23 6.92 4.78 27.05
CA ASN A 23 7.50 3.53 26.59
C ASN A 23 8.09 3.69 25.17
N THR A 24 9.42 3.59 25.02
CA THR A 24 10.12 3.67 23.72
C THR A 24 9.92 2.44 22.84
N ASP A 25 9.25 1.40 23.35
CA ASP A 25 8.97 0.12 22.67
C ASP A 25 8.09 0.26 21.41
N HIS A 26 7.49 1.44 21.21
CA HIS A 26 6.66 1.73 20.04
C HIS A 26 7.40 2.49 18.93
N ILE A 27 8.65 2.92 19.18
CA ILE A 27 9.46 3.69 18.23
C ILE A 27 10.50 2.77 17.59
N VAL A 28 10.49 2.69 16.26
CA VAL A 28 11.58 2.08 15.49
C VAL A 28 12.53 3.18 15.02
N ASP A 29 13.83 2.98 15.25
CA ASP A 29 14.90 3.85 14.77
C ASP A 29 15.64 3.13 13.62
N LEU A 30 15.53 3.67 12.41
CA LEU A 30 16.15 3.12 11.21
C LEU A 30 17.50 3.78 10.90
N GLY A 31 18.01 4.65 11.78
CA GLY A 31 19.23 5.45 11.58
C GLY A 31 19.00 6.72 10.77
N TYR A 32 18.07 6.69 9.81
CA TYR A 32 17.70 7.84 8.98
C TYR A 32 16.33 8.46 9.34
N THR A 33 15.49 7.70 10.04
CA THR A 33 14.19 8.14 10.57
C THR A 33 13.85 7.39 11.84
N LYS A 34 13.14 8.08 12.74
CA LYS A 34 12.44 7.47 13.86
C LYS A 34 10.97 7.43 13.53
N SER A 35 10.31 6.29 13.76
CA SER A 35 8.90 6.12 13.41
C SER A 35 8.13 5.44 14.52
N ILE A 36 6.90 5.90 14.77
CA ILE A 36 6.02 5.35 15.81
C ILE A 36 4.84 4.60 15.19
N LYS A 37 4.59 3.39 15.67
CA LYS A 37 3.37 2.62 15.32
C LYS A 37 2.17 3.11 16.12
N GLU A 38 0.97 2.90 15.59
CA GLU A 38 -0.23 3.01 16.41
C GLU A 38 -0.34 1.76 17.28
N CYS A 39 -0.75 1.91 18.53
CA CYS A 39 -0.87 0.80 19.48
C CYS A 39 -1.99 -0.15 19.04
N GLU A 40 -1.69 -1.09 18.14
CA GLU A 40 -2.59 -2.20 17.81
C GLU A 40 -2.35 -3.38 18.77
N ALA A 41 -3.42 -3.98 19.27
CA ALA A 41 -3.43 -5.10 20.23
C ALA A 41 -3.05 -6.46 19.61
N LYS A 42 -2.14 -6.49 18.63
CA LYS A 42 -1.68 -7.72 17.97
C LYS A 42 -0.25 -8.05 18.40
N ALA A 43 0.08 -9.34 18.45
CA ALA A 43 1.40 -9.86 18.81
C ALA A 43 2.54 -9.51 17.82
N SER A 44 2.29 -8.63 16.84
CA SER A 44 3.27 -8.23 15.82
C SER A 44 3.34 -6.70 15.74
N ASN A 45 4.56 -6.18 15.60
CA ASN A 45 4.81 -4.76 15.41
C ASN A 45 4.66 -4.43 13.94
N ILE A 46 3.63 -3.64 13.57
CA ILE A 46 3.39 -3.21 12.20
C ILE A 46 3.62 -1.71 12.10
N TYR A 47 4.43 -1.31 11.12
CA TYR A 47 4.71 0.10 10.79
C TYR A 47 4.35 0.32 9.32
N PHE A 48 3.50 1.31 9.06
CA PHE A 48 3.04 1.64 7.71
C PHE A 48 3.69 2.92 7.19
N GLY A 49 3.86 3.03 5.86
CA GLY A 49 4.27 4.29 5.22
C GLY A 49 5.72 4.71 5.46
N LEU A 50 6.58 3.81 5.96
CA LEU A 50 8.01 4.06 6.10
C LEU A 50 8.64 4.32 4.73
N ARG A 51 9.27 5.48 4.56
CA ARG A 51 9.99 5.81 3.32
C ARG A 51 11.38 5.20 3.37
N SER A 52 11.78 4.49 2.31
CA SER A 52 13.10 3.88 2.17
C SER A 52 13.99 4.55 1.12
N ALA A 53 13.48 5.58 0.43
CA ALA A 53 14.18 6.28 -0.64
C ALA A 53 13.70 7.73 -0.76
N ALA A 54 14.55 8.59 -1.31
CA ALA A 54 14.17 9.93 -1.72
C ALA A 54 13.02 9.87 -2.75
N PRO A 55 12.02 10.76 -2.66
CA PRO A 55 10.90 10.73 -3.59
C PRO A 55 11.39 11.09 -5.01
N PRO A 56 10.92 10.40 -6.08
CA PRO A 56 11.41 10.57 -7.45
C PRO A 56 10.86 11.85 -8.11
N LEU A 57 11.09 13.01 -7.49
CA LEU A 57 10.60 14.31 -7.90
C LEU A 57 11.67 15.09 -8.67
N GLY A 58 11.23 15.98 -9.58
CA GLY A 58 12.13 16.81 -10.37
C GLY A 58 13.19 15.99 -11.11
N GLU A 59 14.47 16.30 -10.85
CA GLU A 59 15.64 15.63 -11.43
C GLU A 59 15.81 14.17 -11.01
N LEU A 60 15.14 13.71 -9.95
CA LEU A 60 15.18 12.32 -9.50
C LEU A 60 14.19 11.42 -10.25
N ARG A 61 13.32 12.01 -11.08
CA ARG A 61 12.37 11.24 -11.89
C ARG A 61 13.14 10.36 -12.88
N TRP A 62 12.82 9.06 -12.88
CA TRP A 62 13.45 8.04 -13.74
C TRP A 62 14.93 7.73 -13.45
N ARG A 63 15.48 8.20 -12.32
CA ARG A 63 16.77 7.72 -11.83
C ARG A 63 16.59 6.47 -10.96
N GLY A 64 17.69 5.75 -10.76
CA GLY A 64 17.75 4.69 -9.76
C GLY A 64 17.41 5.23 -8.36
N THR A 65 17.01 4.33 -7.47
CA THR A 65 16.71 4.63 -6.08
C THR A 65 17.86 5.42 -5.45
N MET A 66 17.54 6.54 -4.80
CA MET A 66 18.51 7.36 -4.07
C MET A 66 18.16 7.41 -2.59
N ASP A 67 19.20 7.49 -1.77
CA ASP A 67 19.09 7.53 -0.31
C ASP A 67 18.33 8.78 0.15
N ILE A 68 17.47 8.61 1.15
CA ILE A 68 16.55 9.66 1.60
C ILE A 68 17.27 10.87 2.20
N GLU A 69 18.40 10.63 2.86
CA GLU A 69 19.24 11.60 3.56
C GLU A 69 19.92 12.56 2.57
N SER A 70 20.14 12.11 1.33
CA SER A 70 20.87 12.88 0.33
C SER A 70 20.01 13.90 -0.42
N HIS A 71 18.68 13.74 -0.41
CA HIS A 71 17.78 14.49 -1.30
C HIS A 71 16.42 14.86 -0.70
N SER A 72 16.25 14.79 0.63
CA SER A 72 15.01 15.24 1.27
C SER A 72 15.27 16.08 2.52
N ASN A 73 14.30 16.94 2.86
CA ASN A 73 14.31 17.73 4.10
C ASN A 73 13.97 16.86 5.32
N TYR A 74 14.53 15.65 5.40
CA TYR A 74 14.21 14.70 6.44
C TYR A 74 14.98 15.04 7.72
N ASN A 75 14.24 15.25 8.81
CA ASN A 75 14.83 15.47 10.12
C ASN A 75 14.91 14.14 10.87
N SER A 76 16.12 13.60 11.03
CA SER A 76 16.35 12.32 11.73
C SER A 76 15.97 12.36 13.22
N ASN A 77 15.80 13.56 13.79
CA ASN A 77 15.38 13.75 15.17
C ASN A 77 13.85 13.75 15.35
N GLU A 78 13.08 13.88 14.27
CA GLU A 78 11.62 13.92 14.32
C GLU A 78 11.03 12.51 14.22
N VAL A 79 10.16 12.15 15.18
CA VAL A 79 9.47 10.86 15.17
C VAL A 79 8.24 10.96 14.26
N GLN A 80 8.24 10.22 13.15
CA GLN A 80 7.16 10.23 12.17
C GLN A 80 6.08 9.19 12.51
N PRO A 81 4.78 9.53 12.38
CA PRO A 81 3.72 8.55 12.58
C PRO A 81 3.67 7.55 11.42
N ALA A 82 3.90 6.28 11.71
CA ALA A 82 3.83 5.16 10.78
C ALA A 82 2.51 4.37 10.95
N THR A 83 1.42 5.11 11.12
CA THR A 83 0.12 4.56 11.56
C THR A 83 -0.85 4.33 10.41
N GLN A 84 -0.67 5.03 9.30
CA GLN A 84 -1.54 4.96 8.14
C GLN A 84 -0.83 4.31 6.96
N ARG A 85 -1.55 3.49 6.18
CA ARG A 85 -1.07 3.08 4.86
C ARG A 85 -0.80 4.34 4.04
N GLY A 86 0.46 4.52 3.63
CA GLY A 86 0.82 5.58 2.70
C GLY A 86 0.08 5.40 1.36
N PRO A 87 0.12 6.43 0.49
CA PRO A 87 -0.44 6.33 -0.85
C PRO A 87 0.07 5.07 -1.52
N ILE A 88 -0.84 4.19 -1.92
CA ILE A 88 -0.46 2.99 -2.66
C ILE A 88 -0.08 3.47 -4.07
N CYS A 89 1.20 3.37 -4.41
CA CYS A 89 1.60 3.23 -5.79
C CYS A 89 1.10 1.85 -6.23
N VAL A 90 -0.09 1.80 -6.84
CA VAL A 90 -0.67 0.52 -7.24
C VAL A 90 0.21 -0.07 -8.33
N GLN A 91 0.89 -1.16 -8.01
CA GLN A 91 1.54 -2.02 -8.99
C GLN A 91 0.66 -3.26 -9.13
N GLY A 92 0.12 -3.53 -10.32
CA GLY A 92 -0.38 -4.87 -10.63
C GLY A 92 -1.27 -5.05 -11.86
N ALA A 93 -1.33 -6.32 -12.28
CA ALA A 93 -2.11 -6.99 -13.33
C ALA A 93 -1.93 -6.57 -14.79
N LEU A 94 -1.80 -7.62 -15.61
CA LEU A 94 -1.68 -7.54 -17.05
C LEU A 94 -3.03 -7.09 -17.66
N TYR A 95 -3.06 -6.00 -18.41
CA TYR A 95 -4.29 -5.46 -18.95
C TYR A 95 -4.61 -5.98 -20.36
N TRP A 96 -5.81 -6.54 -20.53
CA TRP A 96 -6.32 -7.11 -21.80
C TRP A 96 -7.75 -6.69 -22.15
N ARG A 97 -8.08 -5.39 -22.02
CA ARG A 97 -9.34 -4.87 -22.56
C ARG A 97 -9.14 -3.67 -23.47
N ASN A 98 -9.30 -3.91 -24.77
CA ASN A 98 -9.35 -2.88 -25.80
C ASN A 98 -10.64 -2.06 -25.61
N ASN A 99 -10.60 -0.99 -24.81
CA ASN A 99 -11.44 0.23 -24.94
C ASN A 99 -11.51 1.11 -23.67
N HIS A 100 -10.78 0.84 -22.60
CA HIS A 100 -10.75 1.77 -21.46
C HIS A 100 -9.51 2.66 -21.53
N THR A 101 -9.72 3.97 -21.68
CA THR A 101 -8.64 4.95 -21.52
C THR A 101 -8.37 5.13 -20.03
N LEU A 102 -7.75 4.14 -19.37
CA LEU A 102 -7.29 4.21 -17.98
C LEU A 102 -6.57 5.54 -17.72
N ILE A 103 -5.74 5.91 -18.68
CA ILE A 103 -4.97 7.15 -18.67
C ILE A 103 -5.84 8.40 -18.89
N GLY A 104 -6.94 8.29 -19.64
CA GLY A 104 -7.89 9.37 -19.89
C GLY A 104 -8.68 9.74 -18.63
N GLU A 105 -9.07 8.75 -17.83
CA GLU A 105 -9.72 9.00 -16.54
C GLU A 105 -8.79 9.71 -15.56
N MET A 106 -7.53 9.29 -15.47
CA MET A 106 -6.52 9.95 -14.65
C MET A 106 -6.27 11.39 -15.12
N ILE A 107 -6.14 11.61 -16.44
CA ILE A 107 -5.97 12.94 -17.02
C ILE A 107 -7.16 13.85 -16.67
N GLY A 108 -8.38 13.35 -16.81
CA GLY A 108 -9.61 14.07 -16.44
C GLY A 108 -9.68 14.34 -14.93
N ALA A 109 -9.31 13.37 -14.10
CA ALA A 109 -9.27 13.50 -12.65
C ALA A 109 -8.27 14.57 -12.16
N ALA A 110 -7.15 14.75 -12.87
CA ALA A 110 -6.17 15.79 -12.60
C ALA A 110 -6.56 17.17 -13.15
N ASN A 111 -7.72 17.29 -13.82
CA ASN A 111 -8.11 18.48 -14.58
C ASN A 111 -7.03 18.88 -15.60
N ARG A 112 -6.59 17.93 -16.41
CA ARG A 112 -5.55 18.09 -17.43
C ARG A 112 -6.07 17.66 -18.81
N SER A 113 -5.41 18.12 -19.86
CA SER A 113 -5.82 17.87 -21.24
C SER A 113 -5.00 16.77 -21.93
N ASN A 114 -3.76 16.53 -21.51
CA ASN A 114 -2.88 15.55 -22.11
C ASN A 114 -1.73 15.13 -21.17
N LEU A 115 -0.96 14.13 -21.62
CA LEU A 115 0.19 13.60 -20.90
C LEU A 115 1.33 14.59 -20.68
N THR A 116 1.53 15.53 -21.61
CA THR A 116 2.53 16.58 -21.45
C THR A 116 2.21 17.45 -20.24
N CYS A 117 0.94 17.82 -20.09
CA CYS A 117 0.45 18.61 -18.96
C CYS A 117 0.46 17.81 -17.64
N MET A 118 0.27 16.48 -17.70
CA MET A 118 0.41 15.61 -16.53
C MET A 118 1.82 15.61 -15.94
N ARG A 119 2.86 15.76 -16.76
CA ARG A 119 4.26 15.73 -16.29
C ARG A 119 4.65 16.91 -15.38
N SER A 120 3.91 18.02 -15.46
CA SER A 120 4.12 19.22 -14.64
C SER A 120 3.19 19.30 -13.42
N VAL A 121 2.38 18.28 -13.16
CA VAL A 121 1.47 18.23 -12.02
C VAL A 121 2.24 17.92 -10.73
N SER A 122 1.80 18.50 -9.61
CA SER A 122 2.36 18.17 -8.29
C SER A 122 2.07 16.72 -7.92
N SER A 123 2.92 16.12 -7.10
CA SER A 123 2.77 14.73 -6.69
C SER A 123 1.45 14.47 -5.96
N GLU A 124 0.99 15.43 -5.16
CA GLU A 124 -0.26 15.36 -4.41
C GLU A 124 -1.45 15.28 -5.36
N THR A 125 -1.45 16.11 -6.40
CA THR A 125 -2.52 16.12 -7.40
C THR A 125 -2.47 14.84 -8.25
N LEU A 126 -1.27 14.36 -8.58
CA LEU A 126 -1.10 13.11 -9.34
C LEU A 126 -1.61 11.89 -8.55
N ILE A 127 -1.28 11.80 -7.26
CA ILE A 127 -1.76 10.74 -6.37
C ILE A 127 -3.28 10.78 -6.23
N ALA A 128 -3.86 11.97 -6.02
CA ALA A 128 -5.30 12.14 -5.92
C ALA A 128 -6.03 11.75 -7.22
N ALA A 129 -5.48 12.15 -8.37
CA ALA A 129 -6.03 11.80 -9.67
C ALA A 129 -5.96 10.28 -9.94
N MET A 130 -4.86 9.65 -9.56
CA MET A 130 -4.69 8.20 -9.63
C MET A 130 -5.71 7.49 -8.75
N GLN A 131 -5.89 7.89 -7.49
CA GLN A 131 -6.90 7.29 -6.61
C GLN A 131 -8.32 7.43 -7.18
N LYS A 132 -8.66 8.62 -7.68
CA LYS A 132 -9.98 8.87 -8.27
C LYS A 132 -10.25 7.99 -9.50
N SER A 133 -9.22 7.73 -10.32
CA SER A 133 -9.36 6.83 -11.47
C SER A 133 -9.61 5.37 -11.05
N LEU A 134 -8.98 4.91 -9.96
CA LEU A 134 -9.23 3.58 -9.38
C LEU A 134 -10.68 3.47 -8.91
N ASP A 135 -11.12 4.43 -8.10
CA ASP A 135 -12.48 4.44 -7.54
C ASP A 135 -13.52 4.44 -8.66
N THR A 136 -13.29 5.23 -9.71
CA THR A 136 -14.16 5.31 -10.89
C THR A 136 -14.20 3.97 -11.64
N GLY A 137 -13.03 3.37 -11.92
CA GLY A 137 -12.94 2.06 -12.57
C GLY A 137 -13.65 0.95 -11.77
N TYR A 138 -13.55 0.98 -10.45
CA TYR A 138 -14.20 0.02 -9.56
C TYR A 138 -15.72 0.20 -9.53
N LEU A 139 -16.20 1.45 -9.44
CA LEU A 139 -17.62 1.79 -9.49
C LEU A 139 -18.24 1.39 -10.85
N ASN A 140 -17.50 1.61 -11.93
CA ASN A 140 -17.90 1.25 -13.29
C ASN A 140 -17.73 -0.25 -13.61
N LYS A 141 -17.30 -1.07 -12.65
CA LYS A 141 -17.11 -2.53 -12.81
C LYS A 141 -16.13 -2.90 -13.93
N VAL A 142 -15.13 -2.06 -14.14
CA VAL A 142 -14.06 -2.30 -15.12
C VAL A 142 -13.13 -3.41 -14.63
N TYR A 143 -12.95 -3.51 -13.30
CA TYR A 143 -12.18 -4.55 -12.61
C TYR A 143 -12.90 -5.00 -11.32
N GLY A 144 -12.49 -6.17 -10.80
CA GLY A 144 -13.07 -6.79 -9.61
C GLY A 144 -12.39 -6.40 -8.30
N TRP A 145 -12.97 -6.81 -7.17
CA TRP A 145 -12.28 -6.71 -5.88
C TRP A 145 -10.97 -7.51 -5.92
N GLY A 146 -9.90 -6.95 -5.34
CA GLY A 146 -8.57 -7.55 -5.32
C GLY A 146 -7.87 -7.63 -6.68
N ASP A 147 -8.52 -7.20 -7.76
CA ASP A 147 -7.91 -7.02 -9.06
C ASP A 147 -7.22 -5.65 -9.14
N PHE A 148 -6.24 -5.53 -10.02
CA PHE A 148 -5.40 -4.35 -10.12
C PHE A 148 -5.75 -3.53 -11.36
N TYR A 149 -5.79 -2.21 -11.22
CA TYR A 149 -6.22 -1.32 -12.30
C TYR A 149 -5.08 -0.90 -13.24
N TYR A 150 -3.86 -0.78 -12.72
CA TYR A 150 -2.68 -0.34 -13.46
C TYR A 150 -1.59 -1.40 -13.42
N GLY A 151 -1.29 -1.98 -14.58
CA GLY A 151 -0.19 -2.93 -14.70
C GLY A 151 0.28 -3.17 -16.13
N PRO A 152 1.04 -4.26 -16.36
CA PRO A 152 1.77 -4.42 -17.61
C PRO A 152 0.80 -4.57 -18.79
N ALA A 153 1.16 -4.00 -19.93
CA ALA A 153 0.37 -4.05 -21.15
C ALA A 153 1.25 -4.48 -22.31
N VAL A 154 0.63 -5.06 -23.35
CA VAL A 154 1.33 -5.37 -24.59
C VAL A 154 1.75 -4.05 -25.25
N ASP A 155 3.05 -3.81 -25.31
CA ASP A 155 3.66 -2.61 -25.90
C ASP A 155 4.30 -2.89 -27.27
N GLY A 156 4.44 -4.17 -27.64
CA GLY A 156 5.04 -4.61 -28.89
C GLY A 156 6.58 -4.65 -28.90
N ASP A 157 7.23 -4.27 -27.80
CA ASP A 157 8.69 -4.24 -27.68
C ASP A 157 9.18 -5.13 -26.53
N ILE A 158 8.95 -4.69 -25.27
CA ILE A 158 9.30 -5.45 -24.06
C ILE A 158 8.28 -6.57 -23.85
N ILE A 159 6.98 -6.25 -23.91
CA ILE A 159 5.86 -7.20 -23.84
C ILE A 159 5.24 -7.27 -25.23
N ARG A 160 5.73 -8.23 -26.02
CA ARG A 160 5.37 -8.37 -27.44
C ARG A 160 3.98 -8.94 -27.68
N ASP A 161 3.55 -9.85 -26.82
CA ASP A 161 2.23 -10.50 -26.86
C ASP A 161 1.89 -10.95 -25.41
N LEU A 162 0.69 -11.51 -25.23
CA LEU A 162 0.24 -12.03 -23.95
C LEU A 162 1.20 -13.11 -23.45
N PRO A 163 1.60 -13.09 -22.15
CA PRO A 163 2.48 -14.12 -21.60
C PRO A 163 1.97 -15.54 -21.86
N SER A 164 0.67 -15.80 -21.75
CA SER A 164 0.06 -17.10 -22.07
C SER A 164 0.34 -17.56 -23.51
N THR A 165 0.32 -16.63 -24.46
CA THR A 165 0.64 -16.88 -25.87
C THR A 165 2.14 -17.11 -26.06
N GLU A 166 2.99 -16.26 -25.50
CA GLU A 166 4.45 -16.37 -25.63
C GLU A 166 4.96 -17.67 -24.99
N PHE A 167 4.47 -18.03 -23.80
CA PHE A 167 4.78 -19.32 -23.17
C PHE A 167 4.31 -20.50 -24.02
N LYS A 168 3.09 -20.46 -24.57
CA LYS A 168 2.55 -21.51 -25.45
C LYS A 168 3.36 -21.69 -26.73
N ARG A 169 3.89 -20.59 -27.30
CA ARG A 169 4.77 -20.60 -28.48
C ARG A 169 6.23 -20.93 -28.15
N GLY A 170 6.58 -21.03 -26.87
CA GLY A 170 7.95 -21.29 -26.43
C GLY A 170 8.86 -20.06 -26.49
N HIS A 171 8.32 -18.86 -26.69
CA HIS A 171 9.02 -17.59 -26.72
C HIS A 171 9.38 -17.10 -25.31
N PHE A 172 10.30 -17.79 -24.67
CA PHE A 172 10.85 -17.40 -23.37
C PHE A 172 12.25 -17.98 -23.22
N THR A 173 13.08 -17.31 -22.43
CA THR A 173 14.44 -17.77 -22.13
C THR A 173 14.42 -19.12 -21.44
N LYS A 174 15.17 -20.10 -21.95
CA LYS A 174 15.24 -21.45 -21.40
C LYS A 174 16.34 -21.51 -20.34
N VAL A 175 15.96 -21.30 -19.09
CA VAL A 175 16.82 -21.46 -17.91
C VAL A 175 16.13 -22.37 -16.90
N PRO A 176 16.90 -23.09 -16.04
CA PRO A 176 16.31 -23.82 -14.93
C PRO A 176 15.46 -22.89 -14.07
N LEU A 177 14.23 -23.31 -13.75
CA LEU A 177 13.26 -22.51 -13.01
C LEU A 177 12.59 -23.39 -11.95
N ILE A 178 12.44 -22.84 -10.74
CA ILE A 178 11.62 -23.40 -9.67
C ILE A 178 10.46 -22.44 -9.45
N VAL A 179 9.23 -22.97 -9.46
CA VAL A 179 8.01 -22.21 -9.19
C VAL A 179 7.25 -22.84 -8.02
N ASN A 180 6.61 -22.02 -7.19
CA ASN A 180 5.75 -22.45 -6.09
C ASN A 180 4.46 -21.62 -6.07
N ARG A 181 3.48 -22.07 -5.31
CA ARG A 181 2.25 -21.33 -4.95
C ARG A 181 1.93 -21.56 -3.49
N ASP A 182 1.22 -20.62 -2.88
CA ASP A 182 0.58 -20.85 -1.59
C ASP A 182 -0.81 -21.49 -1.76
N GLY A 183 -1.26 -22.21 -0.72
CA GLY A 183 -2.59 -22.82 -0.72
C GLY A 183 -3.72 -21.78 -0.73
N TYR A 184 -3.46 -20.60 -0.17
CA TYR A 184 -4.46 -19.55 0.07
C TYR A 184 -4.11 -18.19 -0.55
N GLU A 185 -3.49 -18.19 -1.73
CA GLU A 185 -3.12 -16.96 -2.48
C GLU A 185 -4.29 -15.97 -2.60
N GLY A 186 -5.48 -16.48 -2.93
CA GLY A 186 -6.67 -15.67 -3.17
C GLY A 186 -7.33 -15.09 -1.91
N CYS A 187 -6.96 -15.54 -0.70
CA CYS A 187 -7.69 -15.16 0.52
C CYS A 187 -7.75 -13.64 0.73
N ASN A 188 -6.70 -12.90 0.36
CA ASN A 188 -6.65 -11.45 0.49
C ASN A 188 -7.21 -10.68 -0.72
N TYR A 189 -7.38 -11.34 -1.86
CA TYR A 189 -7.82 -10.74 -3.12
C TYR A 189 -9.27 -11.09 -3.46
N SER A 190 -9.88 -12.03 -2.75
CA SER A 190 -11.30 -12.33 -2.90
C SER A 190 -12.17 -11.48 -1.95
N PRO A 191 -13.42 -11.22 -2.32
CA PRO A 191 -14.41 -10.66 -1.41
C PRO A 191 -14.49 -11.49 -0.11
N LYS A 192 -14.53 -10.82 1.05
CA LYS A 192 -14.58 -11.51 2.35
C LYS A 192 -15.95 -12.14 2.68
N ASN A 193 -16.91 -12.05 1.76
CA ASN A 193 -18.23 -12.68 1.84
C ASN A 193 -18.32 -14.00 1.05
N GLU A 194 -17.22 -14.44 0.43
CA GLU A 194 -17.12 -15.77 -0.19
C GLU A 194 -17.30 -16.84 0.90
N THR A 195 -18.34 -17.67 0.78
CA THR A 195 -18.66 -18.75 1.73
C THR A 195 -18.11 -20.11 1.31
N THR A 196 -17.45 -20.19 0.16
CA THR A 196 -16.83 -21.41 -0.33
C THR A 196 -15.38 -21.47 0.15
N CYS A 197 -15.12 -22.34 1.11
CA CYS A 197 -13.76 -22.78 1.43
C CYS A 197 -13.41 -23.93 0.47
N GLU A 198 -12.23 -23.86 -0.16
CA GLU A 198 -11.56 -25.06 -0.71
C GLU A 198 -11.07 -25.97 0.43
#